data_AF-A0A2I0QNL6-F1
#
_entry.id   AF-A0A2I0QNL6-F1
#
_cell.length_a   1.000
_cell.length_b   1.000
_cell.length_c   1.000
_cell.angle_alpha   90.00
_cell.angle_beta   90.00
_cell.angle_gamma   90.00
#
_symmetry.space_group_name_H-M   'P 1'
#
loop_
_entity.id
_entity.type
_entity.pdbx_description
1 polymer ?
#
loop_
_entity_poly.entity_id
_entity_poly.type
_entity_poly.pdbx_seq_one_letter_code
_entity_poly.pdbx_strand_id
1 'polypeptide(L)'
;MEIKENKNNLRNNIIRKTKGELLKCFNCGTCSAGCPVSQISNFNPRKILRKLILGINLDEDIMSCVTCFTCTARCPNGINIPKIIDVLKIQYNIEGIKNNNTKFNEAFLNTVEKNGRLYEVGMLLKYNMDTGNLFQDAEFGLPLMLKGKIGILPHKSKNAKAAKEIFRKVKEIDERE
;
A
#
# COMPACT_ATOMS: atom_id res chain seq x y z
N MET A 1 -14.65 -0.13 6.88
CA MET A 1 -13.65 -0.40 7.93
C MET A 1 -13.45 0.89 8.69
N GLU A 2 -13.82 0.94 9.97
CA GLU A 2 -13.80 2.18 10.75
C GLU A 2 -12.44 2.41 11.40
N ILE A 3 -11.92 3.62 11.23
CA ILE A 3 -10.76 4.15 11.96
C ILE A 3 -11.21 4.53 13.37
N LYS A 4 -10.48 4.09 14.41
CA LYS A 4 -10.78 4.41 15.82
C LYS A 4 -10.31 5.80 16.25
N GLU A 5 -9.57 6.51 15.39
CA GLU A 5 -9.05 7.84 15.65
C GLU A 5 -10.15 8.92 15.61
N ASN A 6 -10.06 9.93 16.48
CA ASN A 6 -10.92 11.11 16.43
C ASN A 6 -10.85 11.73 15.01
N LYS A 7 -11.99 11.94 14.34
CA LYS A 7 -12.07 12.32 12.90
C LYS A 7 -11.26 13.56 12.52
N ASN A 8 -11.14 14.51 13.45
CA ASN A 8 -10.31 15.71 13.28
C ASN A 8 -8.81 15.39 13.30
N ASN A 9 -8.40 14.32 13.99
CA ASN A 9 -7.03 13.85 14.06
C ASN A 9 -6.57 13.25 12.72
N LEU A 10 -7.35 12.34 12.12
CA LEU A 10 -6.99 11.70 10.84
C LEU A 10 -6.76 12.72 9.71
N ARG A 11 -7.72 13.64 9.53
CA ARG A 11 -7.62 14.70 8.51
C ARG A 11 -6.37 15.54 8.70
N ASN A 12 -6.13 16.01 9.92
CA ASN A 12 -4.98 16.86 10.24
C ASN A 12 -3.65 16.10 10.09
N ASN A 13 -3.61 14.82 10.48
CA ASN A 13 -2.46 13.96 10.30
C ASN A 13 -2.13 13.79 8.80
N ILE A 14 -3.13 13.54 7.96
CA ILE A 14 -2.96 13.47 6.50
C ILE A 14 -2.44 14.79 5.95
N ILE A 15 -3.03 15.93 6.33
CA ILE A 15 -2.57 17.26 5.90
C ILE A 15 -1.09 17.46 6.27
N ARG A 16 -0.71 17.13 7.51
CA ARG A 16 0.67 17.25 8.01
C ARG A 16 1.64 16.35 7.22
N LYS A 17 1.40 15.04 7.15
CA LYS A 17 2.29 14.07 6.47
C LYS A 17 2.38 14.31 4.96
N THR A 18 1.34 14.87 4.36
CA THR A 18 1.32 15.15 2.91
C THR A 18 1.74 16.58 2.58
N LYS A 19 2.03 17.45 3.55
CA LYS A 19 2.36 18.88 3.34
C LYS A 19 1.24 19.66 2.64
N GLY A 20 -0.01 19.41 3.02
CA GLY A 20 -1.18 20.17 2.55
C GLY A 20 -1.69 19.78 1.16
N GLU A 21 -1.19 18.70 0.54
CA GLU A 21 -1.65 18.21 -0.77
C GLU A 21 -3.17 18.05 -0.84
N LEU A 22 -3.78 17.53 0.22
CA LEU A 22 -5.23 17.34 0.33
C LEU A 22 -6.03 18.64 0.14
N LEU A 23 -5.50 19.78 0.62
CA LEU A 23 -6.20 21.07 0.60
C LEU A 23 -6.27 21.69 -0.80
N LYS A 24 -5.45 21.21 -1.74
CA LYS A 24 -5.48 21.64 -3.14
C LYS A 24 -6.66 21.04 -3.91
N CYS A 25 -7.36 20.06 -3.35
CA CYS A 25 -8.41 19.34 -4.07
C CYS A 25 -9.71 20.13 -4.13
N PHE A 26 -10.10 20.51 -5.35
CA PHE A 26 -11.41 21.07 -5.72
C PHE A 26 -12.43 20.03 -6.25
N ASN A 27 -12.18 18.74 -6.04
CA ASN A 27 -13.14 17.66 -6.32
C ASN A 27 -13.62 17.51 -7.79
N CYS A 28 -12.77 17.80 -8.79
CA CYS A 28 -13.13 17.70 -10.22
C CYS A 28 -13.44 16.26 -10.70
N GLY A 29 -12.76 15.24 -10.14
CA GLY A 29 -13.00 13.83 -10.45
C GLY A 29 -12.11 13.19 -11.52
N THR A 30 -11.15 13.91 -12.11
CA THR A 30 -10.21 13.36 -13.10
C THR A 30 -9.46 12.13 -12.59
N CYS A 31 -9.11 12.12 -11.29
CA CYS A 31 -8.43 11.00 -10.66
C CYS A 31 -9.23 9.69 -10.69
N SER A 32 -10.55 9.76 -10.47
CA SER A 32 -11.42 8.57 -10.50
C SER A 32 -11.72 8.14 -11.93
N ALA A 33 -11.91 9.09 -12.85
CA ALA A 33 -12.11 8.78 -14.27
C ALA A 33 -10.91 8.05 -14.89
N GLY A 34 -9.69 8.40 -14.46
CA GLY A 34 -8.46 7.76 -14.93
C GLY A 34 -8.04 6.52 -14.14
N CYS A 35 -8.77 6.13 -13.08
CA CYS A 35 -8.36 5.01 -12.22
C CYS A 35 -8.91 3.68 -12.75
N PRO A 36 -8.05 2.72 -13.15
CA PRO A 36 -8.54 1.41 -13.60
C PRO A 36 -9.17 0.61 -12.44
N VAL A 37 -8.65 0.79 -11.22
CA VAL A 37 -9.14 0.09 -10.03
C VAL A 37 -10.56 0.52 -9.66
N SER A 38 -10.90 1.80 -9.85
CA SER A 38 -12.24 2.32 -9.56
C SER A 38 -13.35 1.71 -10.42
N GLN A 39 -13.00 1.02 -11.51
CA GLN A 39 -13.97 0.33 -12.36
C GLN A 39 -14.27 -1.10 -11.92
N ILE A 40 -13.39 -1.69 -11.10
CA ILE A 40 -13.43 -3.12 -10.74
C ILE A 40 -13.56 -3.37 -9.24
N SER A 41 -13.44 -2.34 -8.40
CA SER A 41 -13.61 -2.44 -6.96
C SER A 41 -14.26 -1.19 -6.36
N ASN A 42 -14.58 -1.22 -5.07
CA ASN A 42 -15.12 -0.07 -4.33
C ASN A 42 -14.03 1.00 -4.00
N PHE A 43 -12.89 0.99 -4.67
CA PHE A 43 -11.87 2.03 -4.53
C PHE A 43 -12.27 3.28 -5.34
N ASN A 44 -12.26 4.46 -4.73
CA ASN A 44 -12.52 5.71 -5.46
C ASN A 44 -11.69 6.88 -4.90
N PRO A 45 -10.64 7.33 -5.61
CA PRO A 45 -9.74 8.35 -5.08
C PRO A 45 -10.46 9.69 -4.86
N ARG A 46 -11.38 10.09 -5.74
CA ARG A 46 -12.18 11.32 -5.55
C ARG A 46 -13.01 11.26 -4.28
N LYS A 47 -13.74 10.15 -4.05
CA LYS A 47 -14.57 10.00 -2.84
C LYS A 47 -13.69 10.03 -1.59
N ILE A 48 -12.58 9.30 -1.57
CA ILE A 48 -11.63 9.30 -0.45
C ILE A 48 -11.15 10.72 -0.12
N LEU A 49 -10.68 11.48 -1.12
CA LEU A 49 -10.22 12.86 -0.91
C LEU A 49 -11.35 13.75 -0.38
N ARG A 50 -12.55 13.64 -0.94
CA ARG A 50 -13.71 14.43 -0.52
C ARG A 50 -14.10 14.10 0.93
N LYS A 51 -14.12 12.82 1.29
CA LYS A 51 -14.45 12.35 2.63
C LYS A 51 -13.42 12.78 3.67
N LEU A 52 -12.13 12.72 3.33
CA LEU A 52 -11.05 13.23 4.17
C LEU A 52 -11.19 14.73 4.46
N ILE A 53 -11.53 15.54 3.45
CA ILE A 53 -11.75 16.98 3.63
C ILE A 53 -12.95 17.24 4.56
N LEU A 54 -14.02 16.45 4.42
CA LEU A 54 -15.22 16.54 5.25
C LEU A 54 -15.07 15.94 6.66
N GLY A 55 -14.00 15.19 6.92
CA GLY A 55 -13.83 14.45 8.18
C GLY A 55 -14.88 13.36 8.37
N ILE A 56 -15.37 12.74 7.29
CA ILE A 56 -16.32 11.61 7.36
C ILE A 56 -15.62 10.26 7.13
N ASN A 57 -16.23 9.19 7.64
CA ASN A 57 -15.64 7.85 7.61
C ASN A 57 -15.38 7.37 6.17
N LEU A 58 -14.21 6.75 5.98
CA LEU A 58 -13.84 6.10 4.74
C LEU A 58 -14.41 4.68 4.73
N ASP A 59 -15.14 4.34 3.67
CA ASP A 59 -15.70 3.01 3.42
C ASP A 59 -15.13 2.40 2.13
N GLU A 60 -14.31 3.16 1.41
CA GLU A 60 -13.67 2.74 0.17
C GLU A 60 -12.59 1.69 0.44
N ASP A 61 -12.35 0.84 -0.54
CA ASP A 61 -11.28 -0.17 -0.47
C ASP A 61 -9.91 0.47 -0.74
N ILE A 62 -9.41 1.22 0.24
CA ILE A 62 -8.14 1.97 0.19
C ILE A 62 -6.96 1.05 -0.20
N MET A 63 -7.01 -0.22 0.22
CA MET A 63 -5.93 -1.19 0.01
C MET A 63 -5.80 -1.61 -1.45
N SER A 64 -6.87 -1.53 -2.24
CA SER A 64 -6.86 -1.87 -3.67
C SER A 64 -6.07 -0.87 -4.55
N CYS A 65 -5.66 0.29 -4.02
CA CYS A 65 -4.80 1.21 -4.77
C CYS A 65 -3.47 0.55 -5.13
N VAL A 66 -3.12 0.51 -6.42
CA VAL A 66 -1.86 -0.07 -6.92
C VAL A 66 -0.74 0.95 -7.12
N THR A 67 -0.94 2.19 -6.66
CA THR A 67 0.07 3.27 -6.71
C THR A 67 0.69 3.46 -8.12
N CYS A 68 -0.15 3.41 -9.17
CA CYS A 68 0.30 3.58 -10.57
C CYS A 68 0.50 5.04 -11.00
N PHE A 69 0.22 6.01 -10.13
CA PHE A 69 0.39 7.46 -10.36
C PHE A 69 -0.46 8.12 -11.47
N THR A 70 -1.33 7.39 -12.17
CA THR A 70 -2.22 7.97 -13.21
C THR A 70 -3.05 9.15 -12.69
N CYS A 71 -3.54 9.06 -11.45
CA CYS A 71 -4.33 10.11 -10.83
C CYS A 71 -3.54 11.40 -10.58
N THR A 72 -2.26 11.31 -10.24
CA THR A 72 -1.36 12.46 -10.09
C THR A 72 -1.05 13.08 -11.44
N ALA A 73 -0.68 12.25 -12.42
CA ALA A 73 -0.31 12.72 -13.76
C ALA A 73 -1.45 13.50 -14.46
N ARG A 74 -2.70 13.16 -14.17
CA ARG A 74 -3.89 13.83 -14.72
C ARG A 74 -4.48 14.90 -13.81
N CYS A 75 -3.94 15.11 -12.61
CA CYS A 75 -4.50 16.09 -11.68
C CYS A 75 -4.18 17.51 -12.16
N PRO A 76 -5.18 18.37 -12.42
CA PRO A 76 -4.90 19.76 -12.81
C PRO A 76 -4.22 20.58 -11.70
N ASN A 77 -4.36 20.15 -10.43
CA ASN A 77 -3.69 20.77 -9.28
C ASN A 77 -2.39 20.05 -8.86
N GLY A 78 -1.93 19.07 -9.64
CA GLY A 78 -0.69 18.35 -9.38
C GLY A 78 -0.67 17.56 -8.06
N ILE A 79 -1.82 17.14 -7.55
CA ILE A 79 -1.93 16.50 -6.24
C ILE A 79 -1.28 15.11 -6.27
N ASN A 80 -0.38 14.83 -5.34
CA ASN A 80 0.18 13.49 -5.15
C ASN A 80 -0.82 12.58 -4.40
N ILE A 81 -1.85 12.15 -5.12
CA ILE A 81 -2.93 11.32 -4.59
C ILE A 81 -2.43 9.97 -4.07
N PRO A 82 -1.53 9.22 -4.76
CA PRO A 82 -1.00 7.97 -4.23
C PRO A 82 -0.31 8.15 -2.88
N LYS A 83 0.44 9.25 -2.66
CA LYS A 83 1.03 9.55 -1.35
C LYS A 83 -0.03 9.70 -0.26
N ILE A 84 -1.15 10.38 -0.55
CA ILE A 84 -2.27 10.49 0.41
C ILE A 84 -2.81 9.10 0.75
N ILE A 85 -3.01 8.25 -0.27
CA ILE A 85 -3.51 6.89 -0.08
C ILE A 85 -2.51 6.01 0.68
N ASP A 86 -1.21 6.12 0.42
CA ASP A 86 -0.19 5.34 1.12
C ASP A 86 -0.13 5.70 2.61
N VAL A 87 -0.26 6.99 2.97
CA VAL A 87 -0.39 7.40 4.38
C VAL A 87 -1.63 6.78 5.03
N LEU A 88 -2.77 6.71 4.31
CA LEU A 88 -3.95 6.01 4.82
C LEU A 88 -3.68 4.52 5.02
N LYS A 89 -3.07 3.83 4.06
CA LYS A 89 -2.76 2.40 4.21
C LYS A 89 -1.89 2.12 5.44
N ILE A 90 -0.89 2.98 5.68
CA ILE A 90 -0.02 2.90 6.86
C ILE A 90 -0.83 3.09 8.14
N GLN A 91 -1.69 4.12 8.20
CA GLN A 91 -2.54 4.38 9.36
C GLN A 91 -3.48 3.20 9.66
N TYR A 92 -4.15 2.65 8.64
CA TYR A 92 -5.00 1.48 8.78
C TYR A 92 -4.23 0.27 9.33
N ASN A 93 -2.98 0.09 8.88
CA ASN A 93 -2.13 -0.99 9.39
C ASN A 93 -1.75 -0.79 10.87
N ILE A 94 -1.40 0.45 11.26
CA ILE A 94 -1.09 0.82 12.65
C ILE A 94 -2.29 0.57 13.57
N GLU A 95 -3.51 0.87 13.10
CA GLU A 95 -4.75 0.62 13.85
C GLU A 95 -5.12 -0.87 13.95
N GLY A 96 -4.25 -1.77 13.48
CA GLY A 96 -4.41 -3.21 13.58
C GLY A 96 -5.44 -3.78 12.61
N ILE A 97 -5.81 -3.01 11.58
CA ILE A 97 -6.77 -3.46 10.58
C ILE A 97 -6.05 -4.43 9.63
N LYS A 98 -5.99 -5.70 10.03
CA LYS A 98 -5.32 -6.76 9.27
C LYS A 98 -6.28 -7.40 8.26
N ASN A 99 -5.93 -7.32 6.99
CA ASN A 99 -6.59 -8.05 5.90
C ASN A 99 -5.55 -8.78 5.05
N ASN A 100 -5.98 -9.49 4.02
CA ASN A 100 -5.06 -10.23 3.16
C ASN A 100 -4.06 -9.29 2.46
N ASN A 101 -4.47 -8.08 2.08
CA ASN A 101 -3.57 -7.10 1.47
C ASN A 101 -2.49 -6.61 2.44
N THR A 102 -2.80 -6.39 3.72
CA THR A 102 -1.78 -6.02 4.71
C THR A 102 -0.80 -7.16 4.95
N LYS A 103 -1.28 -8.40 5.10
CA LYS A 103 -0.43 -9.60 5.23
C LYS A 103 0.48 -9.79 4.02
N PHE A 104 -0.04 -9.60 2.81
CA PHE A 104 0.73 -9.65 1.57
C PHE A 104 1.85 -8.60 1.55
N ASN A 105 1.51 -7.35 1.89
CA ASN A 105 2.49 -6.26 1.93
C ASN A 105 3.56 -6.48 3.01
N GLU A 106 3.18 -7.00 4.18
CA GLU A 106 4.13 -7.39 5.22
C GLU A 106 5.06 -8.51 4.75
N ALA A 107 4.54 -9.56 4.12
CA ALA A 107 5.35 -10.64 3.54
C ALA A 107 6.33 -10.11 2.47
N PHE A 108 5.86 -9.19 1.61
CA PHE A 108 6.66 -8.53 0.59
C PHE A 108 7.78 -7.68 1.21
N LEU A 109 7.46 -6.78 2.13
CA LEU A 109 8.46 -5.88 2.73
C LEU A 109 9.50 -6.66 3.55
N ASN A 110 9.08 -7.70 4.28
CA ASN A 110 9.99 -8.56 5.03
C ASN A 110 11.04 -9.24 4.13
N THR A 111 10.66 -9.68 2.93
CA THR A 111 11.60 -10.30 2.00
C THR A 111 12.54 -9.28 1.38
N VAL A 112 12.05 -8.08 1.04
CA VAL A 112 12.88 -6.98 0.52
C VAL A 112 13.87 -6.50 1.59
N GLU A 113 13.46 -6.35 2.84
CA GLU A 113 14.35 -5.95 3.95
C GLU A 113 15.48 -6.96 4.14
N LYS A 114 15.18 -8.26 4.08
CA LYS A 114 16.16 -9.34 4.31
C LYS A 114 17.10 -9.57 3.12
N ASN A 115 16.57 -9.51 1.90
CA ASN A 115 17.28 -9.95 0.70
C ASN A 115 17.73 -8.79 -0.20
N GLY A 116 17.23 -7.56 0.03
CA GLY A 116 17.43 -6.40 -0.84
C GLY A 116 16.72 -6.47 -2.19
N ARG A 117 15.92 -7.52 -2.41
CA ARG A 117 15.05 -7.75 -3.57
C ARG A 117 13.97 -8.77 -3.18
N LEU A 118 12.97 -8.90 -4.03
CA LEU A 118 11.94 -9.93 -3.87
C LEU A 118 12.56 -11.33 -3.96
N TYR A 119 12.19 -12.18 -3.00
CA TYR A 119 12.30 -13.64 -3.10
C TYR A 119 10.87 -14.19 -3.14
N GLU A 120 10.42 -14.48 -4.35
CA GLU A 120 9.03 -14.73 -4.72
C GLU A 120 8.45 -15.95 -3.99
N VAL A 121 9.14 -17.09 -4.04
CA VAL A 121 8.65 -18.33 -3.40
C VAL A 121 8.55 -18.18 -1.89
N GLY A 122 9.59 -17.64 -1.24
CA GLY A 122 9.56 -17.44 0.21
C GLY A 122 8.50 -16.45 0.66
N MET A 123 8.23 -15.44 -0.17
CA MET A 123 7.17 -14.45 0.08
C MET A 123 5.78 -15.09 -0.03
N LEU A 124 5.52 -15.86 -1.09
CA LEU A 124 4.25 -16.57 -1.28
C LEU A 124 4.02 -17.62 -0.17
N LEU A 125 5.05 -18.39 0.19
CA LEU A 125 4.96 -19.35 1.29
C LEU A 125 4.59 -18.66 2.60
N LYS A 126 5.25 -17.54 2.94
CA LYS A 126 4.93 -16.76 4.15
C LYS A 126 3.51 -16.21 4.11
N TYR A 127 3.08 -15.67 2.97
CA TYR A 127 1.73 -15.15 2.80
C TYR A 127 0.66 -16.23 2.93
N ASN A 128 0.88 -17.41 2.34
CA ASN A 128 -0.04 -18.55 2.43
C ASN A 128 -0.13 -19.11 3.85
N MET A 129 0.99 -19.11 4.58
CA MET A 129 0.98 -19.44 6.01
C MET A 129 0.21 -18.41 6.84
N ASP A 130 0.42 -17.11 6.58
CA ASP A 130 -0.25 -16.04 7.32
C ASP A 130 -1.76 -15.96 7.04
N THR A 131 -2.18 -16.36 5.84
CA THR A 131 -3.59 -16.38 5.42
C THR A 131 -4.28 -17.71 5.67
N GLY A 132 -3.53 -18.79 5.92
CA GLY A 132 -4.06 -20.16 6.06
C GLY A 132 -4.34 -20.88 4.73
N ASN A 133 -4.13 -20.21 3.60
CA ASN A 133 -4.46 -20.73 2.27
C ASN A 133 -3.22 -21.37 1.60
N LEU A 134 -2.77 -22.51 2.14
CA LEU A 134 -1.49 -23.13 1.76
C LEU A 134 -1.31 -23.43 0.27
N PHE A 135 -2.39 -23.76 -0.45
CA PHE A 135 -2.34 -24.25 -1.83
C PHE A 135 -2.91 -23.27 -2.87
N GLN A 136 -3.27 -22.03 -2.50
CA GLN A 136 -3.97 -21.10 -3.41
C GLN A 136 -3.15 -20.72 -4.66
N ASP A 137 -1.82 -20.76 -4.58
CA ASP A 137 -0.93 -20.40 -5.69
C ASP A 137 -0.36 -21.61 -6.43
N ALA A 138 -0.69 -22.84 -6.03
CA ALA A 138 -0.04 -24.05 -6.55
C ALA A 138 -0.32 -24.26 -8.04
N GLU A 139 -1.55 -23.95 -8.50
CA GLU A 139 -2.00 -24.12 -9.88
C GLU A 139 -1.12 -23.35 -10.87
N PHE A 140 -0.80 -22.09 -10.58
CA PHE A 140 0.02 -21.25 -11.45
C PHE A 140 1.50 -21.26 -11.07
N GLY A 141 1.83 -21.46 -9.78
CA GLY A 141 3.18 -21.44 -9.25
C GLY A 141 4.02 -22.64 -9.70
N LEU A 142 3.48 -23.86 -9.61
CA LEU A 142 4.21 -25.09 -9.96
C LEU A 142 4.68 -25.09 -11.43
N PRO A 143 3.82 -24.79 -12.44
CA PRO A 143 4.27 -24.72 -13.83
C PRO A 143 5.36 -23.68 -14.08
N LEU A 144 5.32 -22.54 -13.37
CA LEU A 144 6.32 -21.48 -13.52
C LEU A 144 7.66 -21.86 -12.86
N MET A 145 7.62 -22.56 -11.72
CA MET A 145 8.80 -23.12 -11.06
C MET A 145 9.47 -24.20 -11.92
N LEU A 146 8.68 -25.14 -12.46
CA LEU A 146 9.19 -26.20 -13.35
C LEU A 146 9.84 -25.62 -14.62
N LYS A 147 9.33 -24.50 -15.13
CA LYS A 147 9.90 -23.76 -16.27
C LYS A 147 11.06 -22.85 -15.89
N GLY A 148 11.51 -22.83 -14.63
CA GLY A 148 12.62 -21.99 -14.15
C GLY A 148 12.32 -20.48 -14.17
N LYS A 149 11.05 -20.07 -14.29
CA LYS A 149 10.64 -18.65 -14.32
C LYS A 149 10.54 -18.02 -12.92
N ILE A 150 10.54 -18.86 -11.89
CA ILE A 150 10.50 -18.45 -10.48
C ILE A 150 11.69 -19.08 -9.75
N GLY A 151 12.48 -18.26 -9.04
CA GLY A 151 13.62 -18.72 -8.26
C GLY A 151 13.19 -19.42 -6.97
N ILE A 152 13.57 -20.69 -6.81
CA ILE A 152 13.25 -21.50 -5.62
C ILE A 152 14.12 -21.12 -4.43
N LEU A 153 15.33 -20.63 -4.67
CA LEU A 153 16.25 -20.20 -3.61
C LEU A 153 16.28 -18.67 -3.51
N PRO A 154 16.52 -18.12 -2.30
CA PRO A 154 16.63 -16.69 -2.12
C PRO A 154 17.82 -16.12 -2.89
N HIS A 155 17.57 -15.19 -3.80
CA HIS A 155 18.60 -14.41 -4.47
C HIS A 155 18.85 -13.11 -3.70
N LYS A 156 19.99 -12.99 -3.02
CA LYS A 156 20.36 -11.72 -2.34
C LYS A 156 20.88 -10.70 -3.35
N SER A 157 20.39 -9.48 -3.25
CA SER A 157 20.92 -8.33 -3.99
C SER A 157 22.29 -7.92 -3.44
N LYS A 158 23.19 -7.42 -4.31
CA LYS A 158 24.43 -6.77 -3.88
C LYS A 158 24.16 -5.60 -2.91
N ASN A 159 22.99 -4.98 -3.02
CA ASN A 159 22.55 -3.85 -2.20
C ASN A 159 21.72 -4.27 -0.98
N ALA A 160 21.70 -5.55 -0.58
CA ALA A 160 20.90 -6.02 0.56
C ALA A 160 21.19 -5.27 1.87
N LYS A 161 22.46 -4.94 2.13
CA LYS A 161 22.84 -4.13 3.30
C LYS A 161 22.23 -2.72 3.24
N ALA A 162 22.28 -2.08 2.07
CA ALA A 162 21.70 -0.75 1.87
C ALA A 162 20.18 -0.77 2.04
N ALA A 163 19.50 -1.79 1.51
CA ALA A 163 18.07 -1.97 1.74
C ALA A 163 17.76 -2.08 3.24
N LYS A 164 18.43 -2.98 3.96
CA LYS A 164 18.24 -3.15 5.42
C LYS A 164 18.49 -1.86 6.20
N GLU A 165 19.47 -1.07 5.79
CA GLU A 165 19.76 0.22 6.40
C GLU A 165 18.65 1.26 6.17
N ILE A 166 18.03 1.27 4.99
CA ILE A 166 16.85 2.12 4.72
C ILE A 166 15.71 1.75 5.66
N PHE A 167 15.40 0.45 5.81
CA PHE A 167 14.36 -0.01 6.74
C PHE A 167 14.67 0.37 8.19
N ARG A 168 15.93 0.25 8.63
CA ARG A 168 16.36 0.67 9.97
C ARG A 168 16.10 2.17 10.19
N LYS A 169 16.52 3.02 9.25
CA LYS A 169 16.30 4.47 9.33
C LYS A 169 14.82 4.84 9.34
N VAL A 170 13.99 4.14 8.56
CA VAL A 170 12.53 4.37 8.58
C VAL A 170 11.94 4.03 9.95
N LYS A 171 12.31 2.89 10.54
CA LYS A 171 11.87 2.52 11.90
C LYS A 171 12.28 3.55 12.94
N GLU A 172 13.49 4.09 12.85
CA GLU A 172 13.96 5.18 13.73
C GLU A 172 13.21 6.51 13.53
N ILE A 173 12.70 6.77 12.33
CA ILE A 173 11.86 7.95 12.06
C ILE A 173 10.47 7.73 12.66
N ASP A 174 9.89 6.55 12.43
CA ASP A 174 8.56 6.20 12.95
C ASP A 174 8.52 6.19 14.49
N GLU A 175 9.62 5.82 15.16
CA GLU A 175 9.74 5.88 16.63
C GLU A 175 9.85 7.30 17.21
N ARG A 176 10.20 8.29 16.38
CA ARG A 176 10.36 9.70 16.80
C ARG A 176 9.11 10.54 16.59
N GLU A 177 8.14 10.05 15.82
CA GLU A 177 6.87 10.71 15.51
C GLU A 177 5.74 10.30 16.47
#